data_AF-A0A820SC53-F1
#
_entry.id   AF-A0A820SC53-F1
#
_cell.length_a   1.000
_cell.length_b   1.000
_cell.length_c   1.000
_cell.angle_alpha   90.00
_cell.angle_beta   90.00
_cell.angle_gamma   90.00
#
_symmetry.space_group_name_H-M   'P 1'
#
loop_
_entity.id
_entity.type
_entity.pdbx_description
1 polymer ?
#
loop_
_entity_poly.entity_id
_entity_poly.type
_entity_poly.pdbx_seq_one_letter_code
_entity_poly.pdbx_strand_id
1 'polypeptide(L)'
;SELQVSDIIIIQKNQRVPADVVLLQTSDKSGTCFIRTDQLDGETDWKLRIASSLTQSQDISLLTSDKNLTGKIHAEPPCLSIHEFNGVISW
;
A
#
# COMPACT_ATOMS: atom_id res chain seq x y z
N SER A 1 9.94 8.60 16.34
CA SER A 1 9.27 8.05 15.14
C SER A 1 8.27 7.02 15.63
N GLU A 2 6.97 7.23 15.42
CA GLU A 2 5.91 6.38 15.98
C GLU A 2 5.43 5.26 15.04
N LEU A 3 5.69 5.39 13.73
CA LEU A 3 5.30 4.39 12.72
C LEU A 3 6.13 3.10 12.87
N GLN A 4 5.45 1.97 12.90
CA GLN A 4 6.02 0.62 13.02
C GLN A 4 5.63 -0.26 11.82
N VAL A 5 6.42 -1.32 11.59
CA VAL A 5 6.07 -2.36 10.61
C VAL A 5 4.73 -2.98 11.03
N SER A 6 3.87 -3.23 10.04
CA SER A 6 2.49 -3.71 10.20
C SER A 6 1.46 -2.67 10.65
N ASP A 7 1.85 -1.41 10.83
CA ASP A 7 0.86 -0.34 10.99
C ASP A 7 0.03 -0.17 9.72
N ILE A 8 -1.28 -0.09 9.90
CA ILE A 8 -2.22 0.27 8.84
C ILE A 8 -2.42 1.77 8.88
N ILE A 9 -2.09 2.44 7.78
CA ILE A 9 -2.20 3.88 7.65
C ILE A 9 -3.17 4.28 6.55
N ILE A 10 -3.89 5.37 6.78
CA ILE A 10 -4.76 6.00 5.77
C ILE A 10 -4.03 7.22 5.24
N ILE A 11 -3.73 7.21 3.95
CA ILE A 11 -3.07 8.32 3.25
C ILE A 11 -4.12 9.07 2.44
N GLN A 12 -4.22 10.38 2.67
CA GLN A 12 -5.12 11.25 1.93
C GLN A 12 -4.47 11.79 0.66
N LYS A 13 -5.30 12.32 -0.25
CA LYS A 13 -4.82 12.95 -1.49
C LYS A 13 -3.78 14.04 -1.18
N ASN A 14 -2.73 14.10 -2.01
CA ASN A 14 -1.61 15.04 -1.91
C ASN A 14 -0.73 14.89 -0.66
N GLN A 15 -0.87 13.81 0.11
CA GLN A 15 0.06 13.50 1.19
C GLN A 15 1.24 12.69 0.69
N ARG A 16 2.39 12.90 1.33
CA ARG A 16 3.59 12.10 1.09
C ARG A 16 3.43 10.73 1.75
N VAL A 17 3.81 9.67 1.03
CA VAL A 17 3.90 8.33 1.60
C VAL A 17 5.09 8.29 2.58
N PRO A 18 4.89 7.92 3.85
CA PRO A 18 5.90 8.10 4.90
C PRO A 18 6.96 7.00 4.96
N ALA A 19 6.71 5.84 4.34
CA ALA A 19 7.58 4.67 4.31
C ALA A 19 7.22 3.80 3.08
N ASP A 20 7.92 2.68 2.88
CA ASP A 20 7.49 1.69 1.91
C ASP A 20 6.19 1.03 2.39
N VAL A 21 5.16 1.03 1.55
CA VAL A 21 3.81 0.54 1.91
C VAL A 21 3.25 -0.38 0.84
N VAL A 22 2.40 -1.31 1.28
CA VAL A 22 1.58 -2.14 0.40
C VAL A 22 0.19 -1.52 0.28
N LEU A 23 -0.27 -1.29 -0.95
CA LEU A 23 -1.58 -0.72 -1.21
C LEU A 23 -2.68 -1.77 -0.98
N LEU A 24 -3.37 -1.69 0.16
CA LEU A 24 -4.46 -2.60 0.52
C LEU A 24 -5.80 -2.15 -0.08
N GLN A 25 -6.12 -0.86 -0.01
CA GLN A 25 -7.39 -0.33 -0.50
C GLN A 25 -7.24 1.13 -0.93
N THR A 26 -8.21 1.61 -1.69
CA THR A 26 -8.33 2.99 -2.18
C THR A 26 -9.81 3.38 -2.17
N SER A 27 -10.09 4.68 -2.20
CA SER A 27 -11.45 5.20 -2.31
C SER A 27 -12.10 4.92 -3.67
N ASP A 28 -11.30 4.58 -4.70
CA ASP A 28 -11.82 4.16 -5.99
C ASP A 28 -12.28 2.70 -5.95
N LYS A 29 -13.52 2.44 -6.37
CA LYS A 29 -14.12 1.09 -6.38
C LYS A 29 -13.40 0.10 -7.29
N SER A 30 -12.64 0.59 -8.27
CA SER A 30 -11.82 -0.23 -9.17
C SER A 30 -10.50 -0.68 -8.53
N GLY A 31 -10.18 -0.24 -7.31
CA GLY A 31 -8.90 -0.53 -6.67
C GLY A 31 -7.75 0.33 -7.19
N THR A 32 -8.02 1.33 -8.03
CA THR A 32 -6.98 2.16 -8.65
C THR A 32 -6.54 3.36 -7.80
N CYS A 33 -5.25 3.65 -7.85
CA CYS A 33 -4.62 4.80 -7.20
C CYS A 33 -3.52 5.36 -8.11
N PHE A 34 -3.36 6.67 -8.14
CA PHE A 34 -2.30 7.32 -8.91
C PHE A 34 -1.27 7.93 -7.98
N ILE A 35 0.00 7.61 -8.22
CA ILE A 35 1.13 8.14 -7.46
C ILE A 35 2.09 8.88 -8.39
N ARG A 36 2.86 9.78 -7.81
CA ARG A 36 3.98 10.46 -8.49
C ARG A 36 5.28 10.06 -7.79
N THR A 37 6.34 9.91 -8.56
CA THR A 37 7.66 9.49 -8.04
C THR A 37 8.75 10.53 -8.30
N ASP A 38 8.38 11.78 -8.55
CA ASP A 38 9.32 12.87 -8.88
C ASP A 38 10.40 13.07 -7.83
N GLN A 39 10.12 12.77 -6.56
CA GLN A 39 11.09 12.85 -5.47
C GLN A 39 12.02 11.63 -5.35
N LEU A 40 11.74 10.53 -6.07
CA LEU A 40 12.54 9.31 -6.08
C LEU A 40 13.39 9.20 -7.36
N ASP A 41 12.78 9.40 -8.52
CA ASP A 41 13.41 9.18 -9.83
C ASP A 41 13.27 10.36 -10.80
N GLY A 42 12.62 11.46 -10.38
CA GLY A 42 12.38 12.63 -11.23
C GLY A 42 11.19 12.49 -12.19
N GLU A 43 10.45 11.38 -12.16
CA GLU A 43 9.29 11.16 -13.01
C GLU A 43 8.10 12.04 -12.60
N THR A 44 7.59 12.84 -13.54
CA THR A 44 6.48 13.75 -13.30
C THR A 44 5.12 13.17 -13.66
N ASP A 45 5.10 12.09 -14.44
CA ASP A 45 3.87 11.41 -14.83
C ASP A 45 3.25 10.64 -13.67
N TRP A 46 1.92 10.56 -13.70
CA TRP A 46 1.15 9.77 -12.75
C TRP A 46 1.29 8.28 -13.08
N LYS A 47 1.82 7.51 -12.13
CA LYS A 47 1.89 6.05 -12.22
C LYS A 47 0.63 5.44 -11.60
N LEU A 48 -0.06 4.60 -12.37
CA LEU A 48 -1.19 3.80 -11.89
C LEU A 48 -0.68 2.68 -10.98
N ARG A 49 -1.32 2.54 -9.82
CA ARG A 49 -1.19 1.41 -8.90
C ARG A 49 -2.57 0.81 -8.65
N ILE A 50 -2.60 -0.50 -8.46
CA ILE A 50 -3.83 -1.25 -8.20
C ILE A 50 -3.67 -1.90 -6.83
N ALA A 51 -4.66 -1.71 -5.98
CA ALA A 51 -4.74 -2.33 -4.67
C ALA A 51 -4.85 -3.86 -4.81
N SER A 52 -4.42 -4.60 -3.78
CA SER A 52 -4.56 -6.06 -3.81
C SER A 52 -6.03 -6.47 -3.99
N SER A 53 -6.27 -7.40 -4.92
CA SER A 53 -7.61 -7.95 -5.16
C SER A 53 -8.20 -8.65 -3.93
N LEU A 54 -7.33 -9.12 -3.03
CA LEU A 54 -7.71 -9.78 -1.78
C LEU A 54 -8.38 -8.81 -0.79
N THR A 55 -8.00 -7.54 -0.80
CA THR A 55 -8.42 -6.53 0.17
C THR A 55 -9.35 -5.47 -0.42
N GLN A 56 -9.32 -5.24 -1.75
CA GLN A 56 -10.07 -4.15 -2.39
C GLN A 56 -11.60 -4.21 -2.20
N SER A 57 -12.17 -5.41 -2.05
CA SER A 57 -13.62 -5.64 -1.90
C SER A 57 -14.08 -5.70 -0.43
N GLN A 58 -13.14 -5.65 0.51
CA GLN A 58 -13.45 -5.72 1.93
C GLN A 58 -13.87 -4.36 2.46
N ASP A 59 -14.69 -4.36 3.52
CA ASP A 59 -14.95 -3.13 4.27
C ASP A 59 -13.66 -2.72 5.01
N ILE A 60 -13.26 -1.45 4.85
CA ILE A 60 -12.04 -0.92 5.46
C ILE A 60 -12.07 -1.00 6.98
N SER A 61 -13.27 -0.97 7.58
CA SER A 61 -13.46 -1.15 9.02
C SER A 61 -13.07 -2.55 9.48
N LEU A 62 -13.23 -3.58 8.63
CA LEU A 62 -12.77 -4.94 8.91
C LEU A 62 -11.25 -4.99 8.94
N LEU A 63 -10.58 -4.31 8.01
CA LEU A 63 -9.12 -4.27 7.94
C LEU A 63 -8.48 -3.55 9.14
N THR A 64 -9.17 -2.56 9.70
CA THR A 64 -8.62 -1.69 10.76
C THR A 64 -9.08 -2.04 12.17
N SER A 65 -10.26 -2.67 12.32
CA SER A 65 -10.93 -2.82 13.60
C SER A 65 -11.24 -4.28 13.98
N ASP A 66 -11.28 -5.20 13.02
CA ASP A 66 -11.57 -6.60 13.32
C ASP A 66 -10.31 -7.34 13.78
N LYS A 67 -10.26 -7.63 15.08
CA LYS A 67 -9.15 -8.38 15.70
C LYS A 67 -9.07 -9.84 15.25
N ASN A 68 -10.14 -10.37 14.65
CA ASN A 68 -10.16 -11.75 14.15
C ASN A 68 -9.64 -11.86 12.72
N LEU A 69 -9.58 -10.74 11.98
CA LEU A 69 -9.02 -10.71 10.65
C LEU A 69 -7.50 -10.66 10.75
N THR A 70 -6.85 -11.81 10.57
CA THR A 70 -5.39 -11.91 10.54
C THR A 70 -4.92 -12.04 9.10
N GLY A 71 -4.14 -11.08 8.63
CA GLY A 71 -3.45 -11.14 7.34
C GLY A 71 -1.95 -11.23 7.53
N LYS A 72 -1.26 -11.81 6.55
CA LYS A 72 0.20 -11.87 6.47
C LYS A 72 0.67 -11.32 5.14
N ILE A 73 1.74 -10.54 5.18
CA ILE A 73 2.47 -10.08 4.01
C ILE A 73 3.88 -10.66 4.13
N HIS A 74 4.25 -11.49 3.16
CA HIS A 74 5.63 -11.92 2.98
C HIS A 74 6.26 -11.06 1.89
N ALA A 75 7.36 -10.40 2.21
CA ALA A 75 8.13 -9.58 1.28
C ALA A 75 9.55 -10.11 1.18
N GLU A 76 10.19 -9.91 0.03
CA GLU A 76 11.62 -10.14 -0.12
C GLU A 76 12.47 -9.22 0.79
N PRO A 77 13.73 -9.58 1.08
CA PRO A 77 14.64 -8.71 1.83
C PRO A 77 14.77 -7.32 1.19
N PRO A 78 14.93 -6.25 1.98
CA PRO A 78 15.10 -4.91 1.44
C PRO A 78 16.25 -4.84 0.44
N CYS A 79 15.99 -4.25 -0.73
CA CYS A 79 16.99 -4.04 -1.77
C CYS A 79 16.91 -2.60 -2.30
N LEU A 80 17.91 -2.20 -3.08
CA LEU A 80 17.99 -0.84 -3.67
C LEU A 80 17.18 -0.70 -4.97
N SER A 81 16.48 -1.75 -5.40
CA SER A 81 15.63 -1.69 -6.60
C SER A 81 14.38 -0.86 -6.29
N ILE A 82 14.18 0.21 -7.06
CA ILE A 82 13.01 1.11 -6.91
C ILE A 82 11.86 0.78 -7.87
N HIS A 83 12.08 -0.18 -8.78
CA HIS A 83 11.12 -0.55 -9.81
C HIS A 83 10.55 -1.96 -9.65
N GLU A 84 11.18 -2.77 -8.80
CA GLU A 84 10.79 -4.15 -8.54
C GLU A 84 10.49 -4.35 -7.06
N PHE A 85 9.42 -5.07 -6.79
CA PHE A 85 9.05 -5.53 -5.46
C PHE A 85 8.28 -6.84 -5.61
N ASN A 86 8.77 -7.89 -4.94
CA ASN A 86 8.12 -9.18 -4.90
C ASN A 86 7.59 -9.48 -3.49
N GLY A 87 6.28 -9.70 -3.40
CA GLY A 87 5.62 -10.04 -2.15
C GLY A 87 4.32 -10.79 -2.35
N VAL A 88 3.88 -11.49 -1.31
CA VAL A 88 2.64 -12.27 -1.28
C VAL A 88 1.82 -11.84 -0.07
N ILE A 89 0.54 -11.55 -0.29
CA ILE A 89 -0.45 -11.32 0.77
C ILE A 89 -1.38 -12.53 0.88
N SER A 90 -1.66 -12.95 2.11
CA SER A 90 -2.54 -14.08 2.43
C SER A 90 -3.30 -13.82 3.74
N TRP A 91 -4.52 -14.35 3.86
CA TRP A 91 -5.21 -14.49 5.16
C TRP A 91 -4.80 -15.79 5.84
#